data_AF-A0A2R7YXK9-F1
#
_entry.id   AF-A0A2R7YXK9-F1
#
_cell.length_a   1.000
_cell.length_b   1.000
_cell.length_c   1.000
_cell.angle_alpha   90.00
_cell.angle_beta   90.00
_cell.angle_gamma   90.00
#
_symmetry.space_group_name_H-M   'P 1'
#
loop_
_entity.id
_entity.type
_entity.pdbx_description
1 polymer ?
#
loop_
_entity_poly.entity_id
_entity_poly.type
_entity_poly.pdbx_seq_one_letter_code
_entity_poly.pdbx_strand_id
1 'polypeptide(L)'
;MPAGRERRPDTVYLWSSAWDDWFKFSTLYNVSYVDSDSETHHIGETKIGEFGLKPRRSGDGKEPGFRSPTLPARFSTLDERFFSLGQDTSFYEELSKIGSTFRMSFLAAINDIAFDAELRVRAESEQVTGVSLLRNVPLQTVREQYARLARGGARLTSYKFVYRKKQLDADALALSFAVDPSVNPPTNIHVLIGRNGVGKSTVLNGIAKTIIANSDKRAATNDKTAEKAPWDQFSNVVSVSFSAFDSFAPLSLPQDRRGLPYHYVGLKKVNSGGDAQAPEIKDPAALAREMSQAVKTCLVGARHARLTRALRLLEGDPIFASIGIGDLIGEASREEVVETLPKLFRRLSSGHKIVLLTVTKLVETIEEKSLVLFDEPEAHLHPPLLSAFIRALSDLLTNRNGMAIIATHSPVVLQEVPKSCVWKLQRAGDLVTRERPSIETFGENVGILTDEIFGLEVTATGFHKLLADLAGDSDSYEEALEQLGSRLGTEGRAILRAMLNARSGRPNVAR
;
A
#
# COMPACT_ATOMS: atom_id res chain seq x y z
N MET A 1 16.71 -26.82 21.82
CA MET A 1 17.59 -26.60 23.00
C MET A 1 18.05 -27.92 23.57
N PRO A 2 19.29 -28.03 24.08
CA PRO A 2 19.75 -29.21 24.82
C PRO A 2 18.88 -29.44 26.07
N ALA A 3 18.47 -30.69 26.32
CA ALA A 3 17.67 -31.05 27.50
C ALA A 3 18.51 -30.90 28.80
N GLY A 4 17.88 -30.43 29.89
CA GLY A 4 18.46 -30.47 31.24
C GLY A 4 19.15 -29.20 31.77
N ARG A 5 18.96 -28.02 31.15
CA ARG A 5 19.41 -26.73 31.71
C ARG A 5 18.25 -25.91 32.27
N GLU A 6 18.46 -25.31 33.44
CA GLU A 6 17.53 -24.41 34.12
C GLU A 6 17.21 -23.20 33.21
N ARG A 7 15.93 -23.00 32.91
CA ARG A 7 15.46 -21.95 31.99
C ARG A 7 15.22 -20.68 32.79
N ARG A 8 15.79 -19.57 32.34
CA ARG A 8 15.59 -18.25 32.93
C ARG A 8 14.53 -17.52 32.12
N PRO A 9 13.55 -16.87 32.77
CA PRO A 9 12.62 -16.00 32.08
C PRO A 9 13.38 -14.84 31.42
N ASP A 10 12.77 -14.26 30.39
CA ASP A 10 13.31 -13.16 29.59
C ASP A 10 14.72 -13.39 29.05
N THR A 11 14.99 -14.61 28.58
CA THR A 11 16.32 -14.99 28.08
C THR A 11 16.25 -15.62 26.70
N VAL A 12 17.05 -15.09 25.77
CA VAL A 12 17.29 -15.71 24.46
C VAL A 12 18.46 -16.69 24.56
N TYR A 13 18.27 -17.86 23.99
CA TYR A 13 19.29 -18.90 23.96
C TYR A 13 19.71 -19.16 22.53
N LEU A 14 21.03 -19.19 22.35
CA LEU A 14 21.71 -19.54 21.12
C LEU A 14 22.47 -20.84 21.34
N TRP A 15 22.33 -21.81 20.44
CA TRP A 15 23.18 -22.99 20.44
C TRP A 15 23.54 -23.38 19.01
N SER A 16 24.79 -23.83 18.82
CA SER A 16 25.24 -24.28 17.53
C SER A 16 24.51 -25.56 17.12
N SER A 17 24.09 -25.63 15.86
CA SER A 17 23.75 -26.89 15.23
C SER A 17 25.02 -27.52 14.64
N ALA A 18 25.12 -28.85 14.61
CA ALA A 18 26.27 -29.55 14.04
C ALA A 18 26.31 -29.48 12.50
N TRP A 19 25.79 -28.41 11.89
CA TRP A 19 25.74 -28.25 10.45
C TRP A 19 26.99 -27.54 9.95
N ASP A 20 27.85 -28.31 9.27
CA ASP A 20 29.11 -27.84 8.71
C ASP A 20 28.90 -27.26 7.30
N ASP A 21 29.15 -25.96 7.11
CA ASP A 21 29.24 -25.35 5.79
C ASP A 21 30.54 -25.80 5.10
N TRP A 22 30.46 -26.93 4.37
CA TRP A 22 31.55 -27.44 3.51
C TRP A 22 32.89 -27.67 4.23
N PHE A 23 32.86 -27.96 5.54
CA PHE A 23 34.05 -28.07 6.41
C PHE A 23 34.89 -26.78 6.56
N LYS A 24 34.40 -25.61 6.10
CA LYS A 24 35.16 -24.33 6.12
C LYS A 24 34.76 -23.39 7.26
N PHE A 25 33.46 -23.26 7.56
CA PHE A 25 32.94 -22.41 8.64
C PHE A 25 31.81 -23.13 9.41
N SER A 26 31.65 -22.79 10.69
CA SER A 26 30.56 -23.24 11.57
C SER A 26 30.01 -22.02 12.29
N THR A 27 28.98 -21.43 11.68
CA THR A 27 28.37 -20.14 12.03
C THR A 27 26.87 -20.26 12.33
N LEU A 28 26.27 -21.44 12.18
CA LEU A 28 24.82 -21.64 12.31
C LEU A 28 24.42 -21.84 13.77
N TYR A 29 23.49 -21.01 14.23
CA TYR A 29 22.92 -21.04 15.58
C TYR A 29 21.41 -21.14 15.50
N ASN A 30 20.85 -22.03 16.32
CA ASN A 30 19.42 -22.07 16.59
C ASN A 30 19.09 -21.06 17.69
N VAL A 31 17.95 -20.40 17.56
CA VAL A 31 17.48 -19.33 18.45
C VAL A 31 16.14 -19.72 19.06
N SER A 32 16.03 -19.59 20.38
CA SER A 32 14.74 -19.66 21.07
C SER A 32 14.71 -18.67 22.22
N TYR A 33 13.54 -18.07 22.46
CA TYR A 33 13.30 -17.12 23.53
C TYR A 33 12.41 -17.74 24.59
N VAL A 34 12.78 -17.57 25.85
CA VAL A 34 11.92 -17.89 26.99
C VAL A 34 11.40 -16.58 27.54
N ASP A 35 10.08 -16.38 27.49
CA ASP A 35 9.46 -15.12 27.94
C ASP A 35 9.32 -15.04 29.46
N SER A 36 8.72 -13.94 29.94
CA SER A 36 8.45 -13.69 31.35
C SER A 36 7.53 -14.74 31.99
N ASP A 37 6.65 -15.34 31.20
CA ASP A 37 5.70 -16.38 31.62
C ASP A 37 6.31 -17.80 31.52
N SER A 38 7.60 -17.90 31.20
CA SER A 38 8.34 -19.14 30.98
C SER A 38 7.85 -19.97 29.78
N GLU A 39 7.09 -19.36 28.86
CA GLU A 39 6.76 -19.96 27.58
C GLU A 39 7.96 -19.88 26.63
N THR A 40 8.19 -20.95 25.87
CA THR A 40 9.32 -21.05 24.95
C THR A 40 8.87 -20.77 23.52
N HIS A 41 9.33 -19.65 22.97
CA HIS A 41 9.11 -19.24 21.59
C HIS A 41 10.27 -19.71 20.71
N HIS A 42 9.98 -20.59 19.76
CA HIS A 42 10.97 -21.05 18.77
C HIS A 42 11.08 -20.04 17.63
N ILE A 43 12.20 -19.30 17.59
CA ILE A 43 12.39 -18.21 16.62
C ILE A 43 12.90 -18.75 15.28
N GLY A 44 13.84 -19.70 15.30
CA GLY A 44 14.42 -20.30 14.08
C GLY A 44 15.94 -20.28 14.09
N GLU A 45 16.54 -20.10 12.93
CA GLU A 45 17.99 -20.18 12.74
C GLU A 45 18.62 -18.87 12.26
N THR A 46 19.79 -18.54 12.82
CA THR A 46 20.61 -17.41 12.41
C THR A 46 22.06 -17.84 12.21
N LYS A 47 22.74 -17.24 11.25
CA LYS A 47 24.19 -17.40 11.10
C LYS A 47 24.91 -16.18 11.66
N ILE A 48 25.95 -16.40 12.46
CA ILE A 48 26.76 -15.33 13.05
C ILE A 48 28.18 -15.41 12.48
N GLY A 49 28.64 -14.31 11.90
CA GLY A 49 29.99 -14.10 11.41
C GLY A 49 30.81 -13.20 12.35
N GLU A 50 32.13 -13.24 12.16
CA GLU A 50 33.10 -12.37 12.82
C GLU A 50 33.98 -11.73 11.72
N PHE A 51 34.27 -10.43 11.81
CA PHE A 51 35.14 -9.76 10.85
C PHE A 51 36.55 -10.37 10.89
N GLY A 52 37.12 -10.69 9.73
CA GLY A 52 38.43 -11.34 9.62
C GLY A 52 38.42 -12.84 9.91
N LEU A 53 37.25 -13.49 10.02
CA LEU A 53 37.14 -14.93 10.25
C LEU A 53 37.74 -15.73 9.07
N LYS A 54 38.75 -16.55 9.36
CA LYS A 54 39.48 -17.31 8.33
C LYS A 54 38.87 -18.71 8.10
N PRO A 55 38.74 -19.16 6.84
CA PRO A 55 38.27 -20.51 6.53
C PRO A 55 39.31 -21.55 6.90
N ARG A 56 38.85 -22.77 7.26
CA ARG A 56 39.73 -23.90 7.56
C ARG A 56 40.70 -24.20 6.39
N ARG A 57 42.00 -24.24 6.65
CA ARG A 57 43.01 -24.88 5.78
C ARG A 57 43.30 -26.30 6.30
N SER A 58 43.65 -27.23 5.40
CA SER A 58 44.08 -28.59 5.79
C SER A 58 45.31 -28.49 6.69
N GLY A 59 45.13 -28.70 8.00
CA GLY A 59 46.20 -28.68 9.00
C GLY A 59 45.88 -27.90 10.28
N ASP A 60 44.98 -26.91 10.23
CA ASP A 60 44.78 -26.01 11.38
C ASP A 60 43.70 -26.56 12.34
N GLY A 61 44.15 -27.00 13.51
CA GLY A 61 43.29 -27.43 14.62
C GLY A 61 42.80 -26.24 15.43
N LYS A 62 41.51 -26.28 15.83
CA LYS A 62 40.82 -25.60 16.96
C LYS A 62 41.40 -24.32 17.60
N GLU A 63 42.05 -23.42 16.87
CA GLU A 63 42.43 -22.10 17.40
C GLU A 63 41.22 -21.13 17.38
N PRO A 64 41.03 -20.29 18.42
CA PRO A 64 40.00 -19.25 18.44
C PRO A 64 40.15 -18.30 17.25
N GLY A 65 39.05 -17.90 16.61
CA GLY A 65 39.07 -17.06 15.40
C GLY A 65 39.26 -17.82 14.07
N PHE A 66 39.38 -19.16 14.13
CA PHE A 66 39.33 -20.01 12.94
C PHE A 66 38.02 -20.82 12.92
N ARG A 67 37.38 -20.92 11.74
CA ARG A 67 36.16 -21.70 11.46
C ARG A 67 34.88 -21.23 12.18
N SER A 68 34.93 -20.75 13.42
CA SER A 68 33.74 -20.34 14.19
C SER A 68 33.96 -19.01 14.89
N PRO A 69 32.92 -18.16 14.98
CA PRO A 69 33.00 -16.90 15.71
C PRO A 69 33.22 -17.16 17.21
N THR A 70 34.05 -16.33 17.84
CA THR A 70 34.40 -16.48 19.27
C THR A 70 33.36 -15.79 20.15
N LEU A 71 32.16 -16.37 20.24
CA LEU A 71 31.07 -15.78 21.01
C LEU A 71 31.26 -15.93 22.53
N PRO A 72 30.99 -14.88 23.33
CA PRO A 72 30.97 -15.00 24.78
C PRO A 72 29.82 -15.91 25.23
N ALA A 73 30.02 -16.62 26.35
CA ALA A 73 29.03 -17.57 26.87
C ALA A 73 27.69 -16.92 27.26
N ARG A 74 27.72 -15.62 27.59
CA ARG A 74 26.55 -14.77 27.88
C ARG A 74 26.85 -13.35 27.43
N PHE A 75 25.87 -12.66 26.87
CA PHE A 75 25.97 -11.27 26.45
C PHE A 75 24.59 -10.62 26.40
N SER A 76 24.55 -9.30 26.55
CA SER A 76 23.37 -8.47 26.28
C SER A 76 23.34 -8.00 24.83
N THR A 77 24.51 -7.72 24.25
CA THR A 77 24.72 -7.30 22.87
C THR A 77 26.04 -7.89 22.36
N LEU A 78 26.10 -8.23 21.08
CA LEU A 78 27.34 -8.58 20.41
C LEU A 78 28.13 -7.31 20.11
N ASP A 79 29.45 -7.38 20.29
CA ASP A 79 30.33 -6.28 19.93
C ASP A 79 30.44 -6.10 18.40
N GLU A 80 30.98 -4.97 17.97
CA GLU A 80 31.06 -4.58 16.55
C GLU A 80 31.90 -5.52 15.67
N ARG A 81 32.60 -6.50 16.24
CA ARG A 81 33.34 -7.51 15.49
C ARG A 81 32.42 -8.58 14.90
N PHE A 82 31.19 -8.69 15.40
CA PHE A 82 30.24 -9.70 14.97
C PHE A 82 29.11 -9.11 14.16
N PHE A 83 28.57 -9.92 13.25
CA PHE A 83 27.39 -9.63 12.46
C PHE A 83 26.59 -10.91 12.26
N SER A 84 25.28 -10.80 12.04
CA SER A 84 24.43 -11.97 11.88
C SER A 84 23.45 -11.83 10.73
N LEU A 85 22.85 -12.96 10.34
CA LEU A 85 21.80 -13.03 9.33
C LEU A 85 20.85 -14.19 9.63
N GLY A 86 19.58 -13.86 9.85
CA GLY A 86 18.49 -14.85 9.86
C GLY A 86 18.45 -15.65 8.56
N GLN A 87 18.22 -16.97 8.65
CA GLN A 87 18.39 -17.87 7.50
C GLN A 87 17.12 -18.12 6.68
N ASP A 88 15.97 -17.64 7.16
CA ASP A 88 14.69 -17.76 6.47
C ASP A 88 13.75 -16.61 6.83
N THR A 89 12.61 -16.49 6.14
CA THR A 89 11.61 -15.45 6.45
C THR A 89 10.88 -15.70 7.76
N SER A 90 10.68 -16.98 8.13
CA SER A 90 10.01 -17.36 9.38
C SER A 90 10.75 -16.80 10.59
N PHE A 91 12.08 -16.71 10.56
CA PHE A 91 12.89 -16.10 11.61
C PHE A 91 12.41 -14.69 11.96
N TYR A 92 12.23 -13.84 10.93
CA TYR A 92 11.79 -12.46 11.12
C TYR A 92 10.27 -12.36 11.42
N GLU A 93 9.47 -13.30 10.93
CA GLU A 93 8.04 -13.40 11.19
C GLU A 93 7.76 -13.81 12.65
N GLU A 94 8.47 -14.82 13.19
CA GLU A 94 8.36 -15.26 14.59
C GLU A 94 8.78 -14.14 15.56
N LEU A 95 9.88 -13.44 15.27
CA LEU A 95 10.26 -12.25 16.04
C LEU A 95 9.16 -11.18 16.02
N SER A 96 8.47 -11.03 14.89
CA SER A 96 7.37 -10.07 14.76
C SER A 96 6.13 -10.48 15.55
N LYS A 97 5.87 -11.78 15.76
CA LYS A 97 4.77 -12.29 16.59
C LYS A 97 5.01 -12.04 18.08
N ILE A 98 6.25 -12.16 18.55
CA ILE A 98 6.63 -11.91 19.96
C ILE A 98 6.40 -10.44 20.30
N GLY A 99 6.85 -9.52 19.43
CA GLY A 99 6.57 -8.10 19.59
C GLY A 99 7.59 -7.21 18.91
N SER A 100 7.15 -6.03 18.47
CA SER A 100 8.01 -5.09 17.73
C SER A 100 9.20 -4.59 18.55
N THR A 101 9.00 -4.34 19.85
CA THR A 101 10.08 -3.85 20.73
C THR A 101 11.16 -4.92 20.89
N PHE A 102 10.76 -6.15 21.22
CA PHE A 102 11.65 -7.30 21.33
C PHE A 102 12.40 -7.57 20.03
N ARG A 103 11.70 -7.60 18.89
CA ARG A 103 12.33 -7.80 17.57
C ARG A 103 13.43 -6.78 17.31
N MET A 104 13.14 -5.49 17.49
CA MET A 104 14.12 -4.43 17.22
C MET A 104 15.33 -4.52 18.16
N SER A 105 15.09 -4.71 19.47
CA SER A 105 16.18 -4.85 20.44
C SER A 105 17.02 -6.09 20.19
N PHE A 106 16.39 -7.20 19.84
CA PHE A 106 17.09 -8.46 19.56
C PHE A 106 17.94 -8.36 18.29
N LEU A 107 17.37 -7.91 17.18
CA LEU A 107 18.09 -7.79 15.90
C LEU A 107 19.26 -6.80 15.99
N ALA A 108 19.09 -5.70 16.74
CA ALA A 108 20.19 -4.80 17.06
C ALA A 108 21.25 -5.47 17.94
N ALA A 109 20.85 -6.21 18.98
CA ALA A 109 21.77 -6.88 19.89
C ALA A 109 22.61 -7.98 19.22
N ILE A 110 22.11 -8.63 18.16
CA ILE A 110 22.86 -9.65 17.41
C ILE A 110 23.53 -9.10 16.14
N ASN A 111 23.50 -7.78 15.91
CA ASN A 111 24.08 -7.13 14.75
C ASN A 111 23.57 -7.74 13.41
N ASP A 112 22.25 -7.87 13.24
CA ASP A 112 21.65 -8.47 12.05
C ASP A 112 21.78 -7.56 10.81
N ILE A 113 22.40 -8.07 9.74
CA ILE A 113 22.69 -7.32 8.52
C ILE A 113 21.47 -7.11 7.61
N ALA A 114 20.34 -7.79 7.86
CA ALA A 114 19.09 -7.44 7.20
C ALA A 114 18.47 -6.19 7.86
N PHE A 115 18.56 -6.10 9.19
CA PHE A 115 18.10 -4.96 9.96
C PHE A 115 18.96 -3.69 9.75
N ASP A 116 20.29 -3.83 9.86
CA ASP A 116 21.27 -2.74 9.73
C ASP A 116 21.91 -2.71 8.33
N ALA A 117 21.60 -1.66 7.57
CA ALA A 117 22.09 -1.50 6.20
C ALA A 117 23.57 -1.06 6.12
N GLU A 118 24.07 -0.31 7.10
CA GLU A 118 25.46 0.16 7.11
C GLU A 118 26.41 -0.97 7.48
N LEU A 119 26.05 -1.75 8.50
CA LEU A 119 26.78 -2.95 8.88
C LEU A 119 26.84 -3.96 7.73
N ARG A 120 25.73 -4.12 6.99
CA ARG A 120 25.68 -4.99 5.82
C ARG A 120 26.74 -4.62 4.78
N VAL A 121 26.90 -3.34 4.45
CA VAL A 121 27.89 -2.90 3.44
C VAL A 121 29.31 -3.29 3.85
N ARG A 122 29.64 -3.16 5.14
CA ARG A 122 30.93 -3.62 5.69
C ARG A 122 31.07 -5.14 5.62
N ALA A 123 30.06 -5.87 6.10
CA ALA A 123 30.06 -7.33 6.16
C ALA A 123 30.04 -7.99 4.78
N GLU A 124 29.48 -7.37 3.73
CA GLU A 124 29.44 -7.90 2.36
C GLU A 124 30.84 -8.23 1.80
N SER A 125 31.88 -7.50 2.25
CA SER A 125 33.28 -7.71 1.84
C SER A 125 33.96 -8.92 2.50
N GLU A 126 33.38 -9.47 3.57
CA GLU A 126 33.97 -10.58 4.32
C GLU A 126 33.74 -11.92 3.64
N GLN A 127 34.76 -12.76 3.62
CA GLN A 127 34.68 -14.08 2.99
C GLN A 127 33.62 -14.98 3.65
N VAL A 128 33.47 -14.90 4.98
CA VAL A 128 32.45 -15.67 5.72
C VAL A 128 31.03 -15.29 5.30
N THR A 129 30.79 -14.02 4.94
CA THR A 129 29.48 -13.54 4.52
C THR A 129 29.03 -14.21 3.22
N GLY A 130 29.89 -14.21 2.20
CA GLY A 130 29.58 -14.84 0.91
C GLY A 130 29.54 -16.37 0.98
N VAL A 131 30.50 -16.99 1.68
CA VAL A 131 30.65 -18.46 1.69
C VAL A 131 29.67 -19.15 2.64
N SER A 132 29.27 -18.48 3.73
CA SER A 132 28.44 -19.07 4.78
C SER A 132 27.09 -18.37 4.94
N LEU A 133 27.06 -17.07 5.30
CA LEU A 133 25.80 -16.38 5.64
C LEU A 133 24.84 -16.30 4.43
N LEU A 134 25.36 -15.97 3.24
CA LEU A 134 24.60 -15.83 1.99
C LEU A 134 24.55 -17.12 1.15
N ARG A 135 25.00 -18.25 1.70
CA ARG A 135 25.13 -19.52 0.95
C ARG A 135 23.83 -19.95 0.27
N ASN A 136 22.72 -19.86 1.01
CA ASN A 136 21.39 -20.28 0.55
C ASN A 136 20.42 -19.10 0.39
N VAL A 137 20.90 -17.87 0.64
CA VAL A 137 20.08 -16.66 0.65
C VAL A 137 20.72 -15.62 -0.27
N PRO A 138 20.11 -15.31 -1.43
CA PRO A 138 20.64 -14.29 -2.32
C PRO A 138 20.74 -12.93 -1.62
N LEU A 139 21.80 -12.18 -1.92
CA LEU A 139 22.02 -10.85 -1.34
C LEU A 139 20.84 -9.89 -1.59
N GLN A 140 20.19 -9.98 -2.76
CA GLN A 140 19.02 -9.18 -3.07
C GLN A 140 17.85 -9.47 -2.12
N THR A 141 17.63 -10.75 -1.78
CA THR A 141 16.60 -11.18 -0.81
C THR A 141 16.88 -10.60 0.57
N VAL A 142 18.14 -10.54 0.99
CA VAL A 142 18.54 -9.89 2.25
C VAL A 142 18.26 -8.39 2.20
N ARG A 143 18.64 -7.74 1.09
CA ARG A 143 18.48 -6.29 0.88
C ARG A 143 17.03 -5.82 0.88
N GLU A 144 16.13 -6.63 0.33
CA GLU A 144 14.72 -6.27 0.15
C GLU A 144 13.81 -6.98 1.14
N GLN A 145 13.70 -8.30 1.03
CA GLN A 145 12.69 -9.08 1.74
C GLN A 145 13.01 -9.17 3.23
N TYR A 146 14.23 -9.59 3.59
CA TYR A 146 14.58 -9.77 5.01
C TYR A 146 14.70 -8.42 5.71
N ALA A 147 15.29 -7.41 5.06
CA ALA A 147 15.36 -6.06 5.62
C ALA A 147 13.97 -5.49 5.93
N ARG A 148 12.99 -5.78 5.06
CA ARG A 148 11.62 -5.37 5.28
C ARG A 148 10.95 -6.13 6.42
N LEU A 149 11.09 -7.46 6.49
CA LEU A 149 10.56 -8.26 7.59
C LEU A 149 11.21 -7.89 8.94
N ALA A 150 12.53 -7.70 8.96
CA ALA A 150 13.31 -7.25 10.12
C ALA A 150 12.79 -5.93 10.70
N ARG A 151 12.36 -5.01 9.83
CA ARG A 151 11.75 -3.71 10.20
C ARG A 151 10.24 -3.79 10.43
N GLY A 152 9.63 -4.97 10.28
CA GLY A 152 8.21 -5.22 10.55
C GLY A 152 7.26 -5.03 9.37
N GLY A 153 7.78 -5.04 8.14
CA GLY A 153 6.99 -5.22 6.92
C GLY A 153 6.50 -6.67 6.76
N ALA A 154 5.61 -6.90 5.80
CA ALA A 154 5.03 -8.23 5.51
C ALA A 154 5.84 -8.99 4.44
N ARG A 155 5.54 -10.27 4.17
CA ARG A 155 6.09 -10.96 2.99
C ARG A 155 5.41 -10.44 1.71
N LEU A 156 6.19 -10.13 0.67
CA LEU A 156 5.62 -9.76 -0.64
C LEU A 156 5.36 -11.03 -1.42
N THR A 157 4.13 -11.15 -1.94
CA THR A 157 3.74 -12.24 -2.83
C THR A 157 2.90 -11.64 -3.93
N SER A 158 3.15 -12.03 -5.18
CA SER A 158 2.29 -11.66 -6.29
C SER A 158 0.95 -12.38 -6.16
N TYR A 159 -0.15 -11.70 -6.44
CA TYR A 159 -1.48 -12.30 -6.43
C TYR A 159 -2.40 -11.67 -7.47
N LYS A 160 -3.39 -12.44 -7.90
CA LYS A 160 -4.35 -12.03 -8.94
C LYS A 160 -5.73 -12.58 -8.60
N PHE A 161 -6.75 -11.76 -8.82
CA PHE A 161 -8.14 -12.20 -8.79
C PHE A 161 -8.98 -11.57 -9.89
N VAL A 162 -10.16 -12.14 -10.13
CA VAL A 162 -11.13 -11.62 -11.09
C VAL A 162 -12.47 -11.46 -10.38
N TYR A 163 -12.98 -10.22 -10.35
CA TYR A 163 -14.35 -9.95 -9.95
C TYR A 163 -15.29 -10.16 -11.15
N ARG A 164 -16.38 -10.91 -10.99
CA ARG A 164 -17.37 -11.13 -12.05
C ARG A 164 -18.75 -10.68 -11.57
N LYS A 165 -19.41 -9.83 -12.35
CA LYS A 165 -20.79 -9.38 -12.10
C LYS A 165 -21.66 -9.77 -13.30
N LYS A 166 -22.73 -10.54 -13.04
CA LYS A 166 -23.72 -10.87 -14.08
C LYS A 166 -24.43 -9.59 -14.57
N GLN A 167 -24.68 -9.52 -15.87
CA GLN A 167 -25.45 -8.46 -16.53
C GLN A 167 -26.66 -9.09 -17.21
N LEU A 168 -27.73 -8.33 -17.43
CA LEU A 168 -28.87 -8.81 -18.22
C LEU A 168 -28.41 -8.98 -19.68
N ASP A 169 -28.72 -10.13 -20.27
CA ASP A 169 -28.58 -10.43 -21.71
C ASP A 169 -27.20 -10.14 -22.35
N ALA A 170 -26.12 -10.22 -21.56
CA ALA A 170 -24.75 -10.04 -22.02
C ALA A 170 -23.72 -10.82 -21.19
N ASP A 171 -22.49 -10.89 -21.69
CA ASP A 171 -21.36 -11.45 -20.96
C ASP A 171 -21.15 -10.74 -19.62
N ALA A 172 -20.78 -11.52 -18.59
CA ALA A 172 -20.55 -10.96 -17.26
C ALA A 172 -19.41 -9.92 -17.29
N LEU A 173 -19.62 -8.79 -16.62
CA LEU A 173 -18.57 -7.82 -16.35
C LEU A 173 -17.49 -8.47 -15.48
N ALA A 174 -16.36 -8.81 -16.09
CA ALA A 174 -15.21 -9.41 -15.43
C ALA A 174 -14.12 -8.36 -15.21
N LEU A 175 -13.59 -8.12 -14.02
CA LEU A 175 -12.50 -7.17 -13.78
C LEU A 175 -11.34 -7.93 -13.14
N SER A 176 -10.19 -7.96 -13.81
CA SER A 176 -8.99 -8.61 -13.27
C SER A 176 -8.11 -7.61 -12.55
N PHE A 177 -7.67 -7.97 -11.36
CA PHE A 177 -6.76 -7.20 -10.54
C PHE A 177 -5.55 -8.07 -10.22
N ALA A 178 -4.35 -7.54 -10.40
CA ALA A 178 -3.11 -8.23 -10.17
C ALA A 178 -2.14 -7.30 -9.46
N VAL A 179 -1.46 -7.82 -8.44
CA VAL A 179 -0.38 -7.14 -7.73
C VAL A 179 0.89 -7.94 -7.97
N ASP A 180 1.86 -7.26 -8.57
CA ASP A 180 3.24 -7.71 -8.70
C ASP A 180 4.14 -6.76 -7.90
N PRO A 181 4.66 -7.20 -6.74
CA PRO A 181 5.53 -6.40 -5.89
C PRO A 181 6.94 -6.20 -6.45
N SER A 182 7.32 -6.90 -7.53
CA SER A 182 8.65 -6.80 -8.14
C SER A 182 8.76 -5.72 -9.22
N VAL A 183 7.64 -5.13 -9.63
CA VAL A 183 7.56 -4.18 -10.75
C VAL A 183 7.48 -2.73 -10.26
N ASN A 184 8.15 -1.83 -10.97
CA ASN A 184 8.02 -0.39 -10.82
C ASN A 184 7.53 0.26 -12.13
N PRO A 185 6.56 1.19 -12.10
CA PRO A 185 5.85 1.68 -10.91
C PRO A 185 4.97 0.60 -10.23
N PRO A 186 4.69 0.72 -8.91
CA PRO A 186 3.95 -0.29 -8.17
C PRO A 186 2.56 -0.59 -8.75
N THR A 187 2.15 -1.85 -8.68
CA THR A 187 0.86 -2.34 -9.24
C THR A 187 -0.21 -2.59 -8.17
N ASN A 188 -0.03 -2.03 -6.98
CA ASN A 188 -0.90 -2.24 -5.82
C ASN A 188 -2.07 -1.24 -5.71
N ILE A 189 -2.13 -0.23 -6.56
CA ILE A 189 -3.29 0.66 -6.68
C ILE A 189 -3.96 0.39 -8.03
N HIS A 190 -5.22 -0.02 -7.99
CA HIS A 190 -6.06 -0.22 -9.16
C HIS A 190 -7.12 0.87 -9.23
N VAL A 191 -7.44 1.33 -10.43
CA VAL A 191 -8.36 2.45 -10.64
C VAL A 191 -9.51 2.00 -11.54
N LEU A 192 -10.73 2.26 -11.10
CA LEU A 192 -11.96 2.18 -11.89
C LEU A 192 -12.32 3.62 -12.25
N ILE A 193 -12.15 3.99 -13.52
CA ILE A 193 -12.45 5.34 -13.99
C ILE A 193 -13.56 5.32 -15.03
N GLY A 194 -14.35 6.38 -15.08
CA GLY A 194 -15.42 6.54 -16.04
C GLY A 194 -16.40 7.61 -15.61
N ARG A 195 -17.39 7.88 -16.46
CA ARG A 195 -18.39 8.92 -16.25
C ARG A 195 -19.17 8.75 -14.93
N ASN A 196 -19.80 9.82 -14.47
CA ASN A 196 -20.74 9.72 -13.36
C ASN A 196 -21.94 8.83 -13.78
N GLY A 197 -22.37 7.95 -12.88
CA GLY A 197 -23.51 7.05 -13.13
C GLY A 197 -23.19 5.75 -13.90
N VAL A 198 -21.94 5.49 -14.32
CA VAL A 198 -21.57 4.21 -14.96
C VAL A 198 -21.56 3.01 -14.00
N GLY A 199 -21.70 3.26 -12.69
CA GLY A 199 -21.79 2.22 -11.67
C GLY A 199 -20.47 1.88 -10.97
N LYS A 200 -19.48 2.77 -10.97
CA LYS A 200 -18.17 2.57 -10.29
C LYS A 200 -18.35 2.22 -8.81
N SER A 201 -19.10 3.03 -8.06
CA SER A 201 -19.41 2.78 -6.65
C SER A 201 -20.24 1.52 -6.44
N THR A 202 -21.09 1.15 -7.40
CA THR A 202 -21.83 -0.14 -7.37
C THR A 202 -20.89 -1.33 -7.54
N VAL A 203 -19.88 -1.23 -8.41
CA VAL A 203 -18.85 -2.26 -8.58
C VAL A 203 -18.01 -2.40 -7.31
N LEU A 204 -17.56 -1.28 -6.70
CA LEU A 204 -16.83 -1.30 -5.43
C LEU A 204 -17.63 -1.96 -4.30
N ASN A 205 -18.90 -1.55 -4.13
CA ASN A 205 -19.81 -2.17 -3.15
C ASN A 205 -20.00 -3.66 -3.41
N GLY A 206 -20.11 -4.05 -4.68
CA GLY A 206 -20.22 -5.46 -5.08
C GLY A 206 -18.99 -6.27 -4.72
N ILE A 207 -17.78 -5.73 -4.94
CA ILE A 207 -16.51 -6.35 -4.55
C ILE A 207 -16.48 -6.56 -3.03
N ALA A 208 -16.77 -5.52 -2.25
CA ALA A 208 -16.78 -5.60 -0.79
C ALA A 208 -17.75 -6.69 -0.27
N LYS A 209 -19.00 -6.67 -0.75
CA LYS A 209 -20.02 -7.66 -0.37
C LYS A 209 -19.63 -9.09 -0.77
N THR A 210 -19.08 -9.27 -1.97
CA THR A 210 -18.68 -10.59 -2.47
C THR A 210 -17.57 -11.20 -1.63
N ILE A 211 -16.58 -10.39 -1.25
CA ILE A 211 -15.46 -10.84 -0.40
C ILE A 211 -15.96 -11.25 0.98
N ILE A 212 -16.77 -10.40 1.61
CA ILE A 212 -17.26 -10.64 2.96
C ILE A 212 -18.20 -11.86 2.97
N ALA A 213 -19.13 -11.96 2.00
CA ALA A 213 -20.05 -13.10 1.92
C ALA A 213 -19.34 -14.43 1.66
N ASN A 214 -18.30 -14.45 0.82
CA ASN A 214 -17.53 -15.67 0.53
C ASN A 214 -16.62 -16.08 1.70
N SER A 215 -16.24 -15.14 2.58
CA SER A 215 -15.51 -15.48 3.81
C SER A 215 -16.37 -16.22 4.84
N ASP A 216 -17.70 -16.12 4.72
CA ASP A 216 -18.65 -16.74 5.63
C ASP A 216 -18.95 -18.19 5.20
N LYS A 217 -18.32 -19.16 5.87
CA LYS A 217 -18.39 -20.60 5.54
C LYS A 217 -19.81 -21.21 5.53
N ARG A 218 -20.85 -20.48 5.96
CA ARG A 218 -22.27 -20.90 5.90
C ARG A 218 -22.97 -20.55 4.58
N ALA A 219 -22.47 -19.59 3.80
CA ALA A 219 -23.06 -19.19 2.51
C ALA A 219 -22.62 -20.08 1.34
N ALA A 220 -21.67 -21.00 1.56
CA ALA A 220 -21.25 -22.02 0.60
C ALA A 220 -22.29 -23.15 0.50
N THR A 221 -23.51 -22.84 0.05
CA THR A 221 -24.48 -23.83 -0.38
C THR A 221 -24.11 -24.37 -1.76
N ASN A 222 -23.66 -25.63 -1.79
CA ASN A 222 -23.78 -26.61 -2.87
C ASN A 222 -23.34 -26.30 -4.32
N ASP A 223 -22.63 -25.20 -4.60
CA ASP A 223 -22.05 -25.04 -5.95
C ASP A 223 -20.61 -25.56 -6.02
N LYS A 224 -20.45 -26.83 -6.43
CA LYS A 224 -19.15 -27.51 -6.64
C LYS A 224 -18.38 -26.99 -7.87
N THR A 225 -18.86 -25.93 -8.54
CA THR A 225 -18.18 -25.30 -9.68
C THR A 225 -17.47 -23.99 -9.36
N ALA A 226 -17.56 -23.48 -8.12
CA ALA A 226 -16.79 -22.32 -7.71
C ALA A 226 -15.31 -22.70 -7.58
N GLU A 227 -14.48 -22.35 -8.58
CA GLU A 227 -13.03 -22.22 -8.44
C GLU A 227 -12.75 -21.59 -7.06
N LYS A 228 -11.90 -22.23 -6.23
CA LYS A 228 -11.49 -21.73 -4.90
C LYS A 228 -11.29 -20.23 -5.00
N ALA A 229 -12.24 -19.48 -4.45
CA ALA A 229 -12.35 -18.09 -4.82
C ALA A 229 -11.17 -17.34 -4.19
N PRO A 230 -10.43 -16.51 -4.93
CA PRO A 230 -9.20 -15.86 -4.48
C PRO A 230 -9.39 -14.84 -3.33
N TRP A 231 -10.59 -14.76 -2.75
CA TRP A 231 -10.98 -13.85 -1.67
C TRP A 231 -10.46 -14.26 -0.30
N ASP A 232 -10.13 -15.55 -0.10
CA ASP A 232 -9.49 -16.07 1.12
C ASP A 232 -8.07 -15.53 1.35
N GLN A 233 -7.54 -14.76 0.39
CA GLN A 233 -6.18 -14.21 0.44
C GLN A 233 -6.10 -12.87 1.18
N PHE A 234 -7.24 -12.20 1.40
CA PHE A 234 -7.27 -10.93 2.12
C PHE A 234 -7.44 -11.16 3.62
N SER A 235 -6.75 -10.38 4.45
CA SER A 235 -6.90 -10.48 5.91
C SER A 235 -8.00 -9.56 6.45
N ASN A 236 -8.28 -8.45 5.75
CA ASN A 236 -9.39 -7.57 6.02
C ASN A 236 -9.76 -6.70 4.80
N VAL A 237 -10.91 -6.02 4.90
CA VAL A 237 -11.37 -5.02 3.93
C VAL A 237 -11.54 -3.67 4.63
N VAL A 238 -10.97 -2.62 4.05
CA VAL A 238 -11.15 -1.24 4.52
C VAL A 238 -11.86 -0.43 3.44
N SER A 239 -13.02 0.11 3.77
CA SER A 239 -13.81 0.99 2.92
C SER A 239 -13.55 2.44 3.32
N VAL A 240 -13.25 3.29 2.33
CA VAL A 240 -12.96 4.70 2.53
C VAL A 240 -13.86 5.57 1.65
N SER A 241 -14.44 6.62 2.25
CA SER A 241 -15.30 7.58 1.55
C SER A 241 -15.02 8.99 2.04
N PHE A 242 -14.83 9.91 1.10
CA PHE A 242 -14.44 11.30 1.35
C PHE A 242 -15.63 12.25 1.35
N SER A 243 -16.79 11.83 0.82
CA SER A 243 -18.00 12.65 0.77
C SER A 243 -19.15 12.04 1.55
N ALA A 244 -19.92 12.93 2.19
CA ALA A 244 -21.14 12.54 2.89
C ALA A 244 -22.25 12.07 1.93
N PHE A 245 -22.14 12.47 0.65
CA PHE A 245 -23.11 12.17 -0.40
C PHE A 245 -22.80 10.90 -1.19
N ASP A 246 -21.67 10.24 -0.89
CA ASP A 246 -21.24 9.05 -1.63
C ASP A 246 -22.31 7.96 -1.52
N SER A 247 -22.54 7.18 -2.57
CA SER A 247 -23.44 6.02 -2.47
C SER A 247 -22.80 4.86 -1.71
N PHE A 248 -21.48 4.93 -1.49
CA PHE A 248 -20.72 4.02 -0.64
C PHE A 248 -21.10 4.25 0.83
N ALA A 249 -21.82 3.29 1.41
CA ALA A 249 -22.25 3.32 2.79
C ALA A 249 -21.53 2.24 3.60
N PRO A 250 -21.32 2.43 4.91
CA PRO A 250 -20.81 1.38 5.76
C PRO A 250 -21.67 0.12 5.63
N LEU A 251 -21.05 -1.02 5.36
CA LEU A 251 -21.78 -2.29 5.34
C LEU A 251 -22.22 -2.63 6.76
N SER A 252 -23.52 -2.81 6.97
CA SER A 252 -24.06 -3.36 8.21
C SER A 252 -23.77 -4.87 8.23
N LEU A 253 -22.72 -5.26 8.94
CA LEU A 253 -22.35 -6.66 9.09
C LEU A 253 -23.00 -7.27 10.33
N PRO A 254 -23.47 -8.54 10.27
CA PRO A 254 -23.93 -9.25 11.46
C PRO A 254 -22.84 -9.30 12.53
N GLN A 255 -23.19 -9.08 13.81
CA GLN A 255 -22.25 -9.05 14.94
C GLN A 255 -21.55 -10.40 15.23
N ASP A 256 -21.87 -11.46 14.50
CA ASP A 256 -21.33 -12.80 14.76
C ASP A 256 -19.91 -12.91 14.19
N ARG A 257 -18.91 -12.83 15.09
CA ARG A 257 -17.46 -12.61 14.85
C ARG A 257 -16.72 -13.75 14.12
N ARG A 258 -17.18 -14.24 12.96
CA ARG A 258 -16.47 -15.30 12.20
C ARG A 258 -16.16 -14.99 10.73
N GLY A 259 -16.60 -13.83 10.22
CA GLY A 259 -16.27 -13.37 8.87
C GLY A 259 -15.00 -12.51 8.80
N LEU A 260 -14.58 -12.19 7.57
CA LEU A 260 -13.46 -11.29 7.31
C LEU A 260 -13.68 -9.89 7.95
N PRO A 261 -12.72 -9.35 8.74
CA PRO A 261 -12.84 -8.03 9.34
C PRO A 261 -13.10 -6.93 8.29
N TYR A 262 -14.03 -6.03 8.61
CA TYR A 262 -14.38 -4.89 7.78
C TYR A 262 -14.28 -3.59 8.59
N HIS A 263 -13.60 -2.61 8.03
CA HIS A 263 -13.46 -1.29 8.62
C HIS A 263 -14.01 -0.23 7.66
N TYR A 264 -14.73 0.76 8.20
CA TYR A 264 -15.18 1.92 7.45
C TYR A 264 -14.48 3.18 7.96
N VAL A 265 -13.89 3.95 7.04
CA VAL A 265 -13.23 5.23 7.29
C VAL A 265 -13.92 6.29 6.43
N GLY A 266 -14.60 7.24 7.07
CA GLY A 266 -15.31 8.27 6.33
C GLY A 266 -16.23 9.11 7.20
N LEU A 267 -17.04 9.93 6.54
CA LEU A 267 -17.89 10.94 7.18
C LEU A 267 -19.22 10.38 7.73
N LYS A 268 -19.59 9.14 7.39
CA LYS A 268 -20.84 8.53 7.84
C LYS A 268 -20.66 7.72 9.12
N LYS A 269 -21.64 7.75 10.00
CA LYS A 269 -21.71 6.87 11.17
C LYS A 269 -22.09 5.45 10.74
N VAL A 270 -21.55 4.46 11.45
CA VAL A 270 -21.91 3.05 11.25
C VAL A 270 -23.14 2.76 12.08
N ASN A 271 -24.30 2.60 11.43
CA ASN A 271 -25.53 2.23 12.12
C ASN A 271 -25.45 0.77 12.56
N SER A 272 -25.52 0.53 13.88
CA SER A 272 -25.42 -0.81 14.49
C SER A 272 -26.76 -1.55 14.56
N GLY A 273 -27.85 -0.91 14.15
CA GLY A 273 -29.18 -1.51 14.00
C GLY A 273 -29.58 -1.51 12.53
N GLY A 274 -30.14 -2.61 12.03
CA GLY A 274 -30.51 -2.83 10.64
C GLY A 274 -31.65 -1.95 10.09
N ASP A 275 -31.87 -0.76 10.66
CA ASP A 275 -32.85 0.18 10.15
C ASP A 275 -32.32 0.94 8.94
N ALA A 276 -33.14 0.97 7.90
CA ALA A 276 -32.91 1.61 6.61
C ALA A 276 -32.92 3.16 6.65
N GLN A 277 -32.55 3.76 7.78
CA GLN A 277 -32.34 5.21 7.85
C GLN A 277 -30.97 5.59 7.27
N ALA A 278 -30.95 6.72 6.57
CA ALA A 278 -29.73 7.27 5.99
C ALA A 278 -28.64 7.40 7.07
N PRO A 279 -27.39 6.99 6.81
CA PRO A 279 -26.32 7.08 7.79
C PRO A 279 -26.14 8.53 8.26
N GLU A 280 -26.16 8.75 9.58
CA GLU A 280 -25.90 10.08 10.14
C GLU A 280 -24.48 10.55 9.78
N ILE A 281 -24.30 11.85 9.57
CA ILE A 281 -22.99 12.43 9.28
C ILE A 281 -22.25 12.72 10.60
N LYS A 282 -20.95 12.45 10.64
CA LYS A 282 -20.07 12.76 11.76
C LYS A 282 -19.80 14.26 11.81
N ASP A 283 -19.97 14.85 12.99
CA ASP A 283 -19.58 16.23 13.23
C ASP A 283 -18.04 16.39 13.31
N PRO A 284 -17.49 17.62 13.18
CA PRO A 284 -16.05 17.85 13.27
C PRO A 284 -15.41 17.40 14.60
N ALA A 285 -16.17 17.41 15.70
CA ALA A 285 -15.68 16.98 17.01
C ALA A 285 -15.56 15.46 17.10
N ALA A 286 -16.46 14.71 16.46
CA ALA A 286 -16.39 13.27 16.30
C ALA A 286 -15.15 12.89 15.47
N LEU A 287 -14.91 13.56 14.35
CA LEU A 287 -13.70 13.35 13.54
C LEU A 287 -12.41 13.63 14.32
N ALA A 288 -12.38 14.71 15.10
CA ALA A 288 -11.21 15.04 15.94
C ALA A 288 -10.97 13.99 17.05
N ARG A 289 -12.04 13.43 17.63
CA ARG A 289 -11.95 12.32 18.60
C ARG A 289 -11.42 11.05 17.93
N GLU A 290 -11.95 10.69 16.76
CA GLU A 290 -11.48 9.53 15.99
C GLU A 290 -10.01 9.66 15.61
N MET A 291 -9.58 10.84 15.18
CA MET A 291 -8.18 11.15 14.89
C MET A 291 -7.31 10.94 16.14
N SER A 292 -7.71 11.55 17.26
CA SER A 292 -6.95 11.45 18.52
C SER A 292 -6.81 10.00 19.00
N GLN A 293 -7.85 9.19 18.84
CA GLN A 293 -7.81 7.78 19.21
C GLN A 293 -6.92 6.97 18.26
N ALA A 294 -7.05 7.17 16.95
CA ALA A 294 -6.25 6.46 15.95
C ALA A 294 -4.74 6.71 16.13
N VAL A 295 -4.37 7.97 16.42
CA VAL A 295 -2.98 8.36 16.67
C VAL A 295 -2.43 7.64 17.89
N LYS A 296 -3.16 7.63 19.02
CA LYS A 296 -2.72 6.92 20.22
C LYS A 296 -2.42 5.45 19.97
N THR A 297 -3.22 4.79 19.11
CA THR A 297 -3.02 3.41 18.66
C THR A 297 -1.79 3.27 17.75
N CYS A 298 -1.50 4.29 16.94
CA CYS A 298 -0.41 4.28 15.97
C CYS A 298 0.95 4.64 16.59
N LEU A 299 1.00 5.34 17.72
CA LEU A 299 2.25 5.73 18.40
C LEU A 299 2.98 4.56 19.11
N VAL A 300 2.65 3.31 18.78
CA VAL A 300 3.23 2.11 19.41
C VAL A 300 3.83 1.20 18.34
N GLY A 301 5.09 0.81 18.55
CA GLY A 301 5.74 -0.27 17.81
C GLY A 301 5.86 0.00 16.30
N ALA A 302 5.60 -1.03 15.49
CA ALA A 302 5.73 -0.94 14.03
C ALA A 302 4.73 0.02 13.37
N ARG A 303 3.63 0.39 14.03
CA ARG A 303 2.67 1.38 13.51
C ARG A 303 3.25 2.79 13.52
N HIS A 304 4.12 3.10 14.49
CA HIS A 304 4.73 4.42 14.62
C HIS A 304 5.62 4.73 13.41
N ALA A 305 6.56 3.84 13.10
CA ALA A 305 7.41 3.96 11.93
C ALA A 305 6.63 4.07 10.60
N ARG A 306 5.52 3.32 10.47
CA ARG A 306 4.65 3.40 9.29
C ARG A 306 3.93 4.73 9.20
N LEU A 307 3.41 5.24 10.31
CA LEU A 307 2.75 6.54 10.35
C LEU A 307 3.74 7.66 10.00
N THR A 308 4.92 7.68 10.63
CA THR A 308 5.98 8.66 10.34
C THR A 308 6.34 8.67 8.85
N ARG A 309 6.57 7.49 8.25
CA ARG A 309 6.89 7.38 6.82
C ARG A 309 5.75 7.88 5.93
N ALA A 310 4.51 7.49 6.22
CA ALA A 310 3.35 7.92 5.43
C ALA A 310 3.15 9.43 5.51
N LEU A 311 3.35 10.04 6.68
CA LEU A 311 3.23 11.49 6.87
C LEU A 311 4.35 12.26 6.16
N ARG A 312 5.59 11.75 6.18
CA ARG A 312 6.70 12.33 5.39
C ARG A 312 6.44 12.30 3.89
N LEU A 313 5.72 11.30 3.37
CA LEU A 313 5.30 11.28 1.96
C LEU A 313 4.20 12.32 1.67
N LEU A 314 3.31 12.59 2.64
CA LEU A 314 2.31 13.65 2.51
C LEU A 314 2.92 15.06 2.51
N GLU A 315 4.13 15.24 3.07
CA GLU A 315 4.88 16.50 3.02
C GLU A 315 5.39 16.86 1.61
N GLY A 316 5.09 16.05 0.59
CA GLY A 316 5.10 16.53 -0.80
C GLY A 316 4.12 17.67 -1.06
N ASP A 317 3.08 17.81 -0.24
CA ASP A 317 2.19 18.97 -0.24
C ASP A 317 2.78 20.14 0.60
N PRO A 318 2.78 21.39 0.09
CA PRO A 318 3.37 22.54 0.78
C PRO A 318 2.77 22.85 2.16
N ILE A 319 1.48 22.60 2.36
CA ILE A 319 0.81 22.87 3.63
C ILE A 319 1.25 21.81 4.64
N PHE A 320 1.25 20.52 4.29
CA PHE A 320 1.78 19.48 5.17
C PHE A 320 3.25 19.70 5.51
N ALA A 321 4.09 20.06 4.53
CA ALA A 321 5.49 20.39 4.74
C ALA A 321 5.67 21.55 5.75
N SER A 322 4.88 22.62 5.61
CA SER A 322 4.98 23.78 6.50
C SER A 322 4.57 23.50 7.95
N ILE A 323 3.75 22.47 8.17
CA ILE A 323 3.26 22.10 9.50
C ILE A 323 4.26 21.16 10.21
N GLY A 324 5.03 20.36 9.46
CA GLY A 324 6.01 19.43 10.01
C GLY A 324 5.39 18.31 10.83
N ILE A 325 4.26 17.75 10.37
CA ILE A 325 3.57 16.67 11.11
C ILE A 325 4.43 15.39 11.14
N GLY A 326 5.23 15.14 10.10
CA GLY A 326 6.16 14.02 10.06
C GLY A 326 7.18 14.07 11.19
N ASP A 327 7.75 15.25 11.45
CA ASP A 327 8.72 15.48 12.53
C ASP A 327 8.05 15.41 13.91
N LEU A 328 6.87 16.01 14.05
CA LEU A 328 6.08 15.89 15.29
C LEU A 328 5.83 14.42 15.65
N ILE A 329 5.45 13.57 14.69
CA ILE A 329 5.23 12.15 14.98
C ILE A 329 6.55 11.39 15.15
N GLY A 330 7.59 11.71 14.37
CA GLY A 330 8.85 10.98 14.33
C GLY A 330 9.76 11.21 15.53
N GLU A 331 9.79 12.44 16.06
CA GLU A 331 10.83 12.89 17.00
C GLU A 331 10.28 13.32 18.36
N ALA A 332 9.03 13.76 18.43
CA ALA A 332 8.44 14.26 19.68
C ALA A 332 8.05 13.13 20.64
N SER A 333 7.89 13.49 21.92
CA SER A 333 7.36 12.57 22.94
C SER A 333 5.91 12.19 22.66
N ARG A 334 5.48 11.01 23.14
CA ARG A 334 4.10 10.53 22.98
C ARG A 334 3.09 11.52 23.56
N GLU A 335 3.41 12.08 24.72
CA GLU A 335 2.57 13.04 25.44
C GLU A 335 2.41 14.33 24.62
N GLU A 336 3.50 14.83 24.06
CA GLU A 336 3.51 16.03 23.21
C GLU A 336 2.69 15.85 21.93
N VAL A 337 2.80 14.70 21.26
CA VAL A 337 1.99 14.39 20.08
C VAL A 337 0.50 14.39 20.43
N VAL A 338 0.13 13.70 21.51
CA VAL A 338 -1.26 13.56 21.94
C VAL A 338 -1.86 14.92 22.32
N GLU A 339 -1.08 15.84 22.84
CA GLU A 339 -1.54 17.20 23.19
C GLU A 339 -1.63 18.13 21.96
N THR A 340 -0.62 18.07 21.08
CA THR A 340 -0.43 19.06 20.00
C THR A 340 -1.25 18.73 18.76
N LEU A 341 -1.29 17.46 18.36
CA LEU A 341 -1.91 17.03 17.11
C LEU A 341 -3.42 17.36 17.03
N PRO A 342 -4.24 17.20 18.09
CA PRO A 342 -5.65 17.60 18.03
C PRO A 342 -5.85 19.12 17.88
N LYS A 343 -4.90 19.94 18.35
CA LYS A 343 -4.92 21.40 18.16
C LYS A 343 -4.60 21.74 16.70
N LEU A 344 -3.59 21.09 16.12
CA LEU A 344 -3.23 21.24 14.70
C LEU A 344 -4.34 20.76 13.77
N PHE A 345 -4.88 19.57 14.04
CA PHE A 345 -5.96 18.97 13.24
C PHE A 345 -7.15 19.91 13.09
N ARG A 346 -7.54 20.64 14.14
CA ARG A 346 -8.65 21.59 14.08
C ARG A 346 -8.41 22.77 13.14
N ARG A 347 -7.15 23.19 12.96
CA ARG A 347 -6.75 24.34 12.13
C ARG A 347 -6.61 24.02 10.65
N LEU A 348 -6.49 22.74 10.29
CA LEU A 348 -6.37 22.27 8.91
C LEU A 348 -7.63 22.58 8.07
N SER A 349 -7.45 22.70 6.75
CA SER A 349 -8.59 22.72 5.82
C SER A 349 -9.31 21.36 5.80
N SER A 350 -10.54 21.31 5.26
CA SER A 350 -11.32 20.07 5.18
C SER A 350 -10.57 18.94 4.45
N GLY A 351 -9.94 19.25 3.31
CA GLY A 351 -9.13 18.30 2.53
C GLY A 351 -7.95 17.72 3.33
N HIS A 352 -7.21 18.56 4.04
CA HIS A 352 -6.08 18.10 4.86
C HIS A 352 -6.55 17.28 6.07
N LYS A 353 -7.68 17.67 6.70
CA LYS A 353 -8.28 16.90 7.80
C LYS A 353 -8.65 15.49 7.36
N ILE A 354 -9.34 15.34 6.23
CA ILE A 354 -9.79 14.03 5.77
C ILE A 354 -8.62 13.15 5.33
N VAL A 355 -7.60 13.71 4.66
CA VAL A 355 -6.39 12.98 4.27
C VAL A 355 -5.62 12.52 5.51
N LEU A 356 -5.34 13.42 6.45
CA LEU A 356 -4.60 13.08 7.67
C LEU A 356 -5.33 12.02 8.51
N LEU A 357 -6.64 12.17 8.68
CA LEU A 357 -7.48 11.17 9.35
C LEU A 357 -7.43 9.83 8.63
N THR A 358 -7.59 9.84 7.31
CA THR A 358 -7.61 8.63 6.48
C THR A 358 -6.30 7.88 6.57
N VAL A 359 -5.15 8.55 6.35
CA VAL A 359 -3.83 7.92 6.45
C VAL A 359 -3.59 7.34 7.84
N THR A 360 -3.94 8.08 8.89
CA THR A 360 -3.81 7.58 10.28
C THR A 360 -4.68 6.35 10.52
N LYS A 361 -5.94 6.37 10.06
CA LYS A 361 -6.86 5.24 10.18
C LYS A 361 -6.43 4.03 9.36
N LEU A 362 -5.83 4.24 8.20
CA LEU A 362 -5.25 3.16 7.40
C LEU A 362 -4.05 2.53 8.12
N VAL A 363 -3.17 3.30 8.75
CA VAL A 363 -2.07 2.73 9.55
C VAL A 363 -2.59 1.95 10.76
N GLU A 364 -3.70 2.38 11.35
CA GLU A 364 -4.38 1.69 12.45
C GLU A 364 -4.98 0.34 12.00
N THR A 365 -5.63 0.31 10.83
CA THR A 365 -6.48 -0.81 10.38
C THR A 365 -5.84 -1.75 9.35
N ILE A 366 -4.81 -1.32 8.61
CA ILE A 366 -4.19 -2.17 7.59
C ILE A 366 -3.41 -3.31 8.26
N GLU A 367 -3.78 -4.52 7.87
CA GLU A 367 -3.11 -5.77 8.15
C GLU A 367 -2.38 -6.29 6.89
N GLU A 368 -1.75 -7.47 6.98
CA GLU A 368 -1.11 -8.07 5.80
C GLU A 368 -2.18 -8.45 4.77
N LYS A 369 -1.95 -8.21 3.49
CA LYS A 369 -2.94 -8.45 2.42
C LYS A 369 -4.29 -7.80 2.72
N SER A 370 -4.28 -6.53 3.14
CA SER A 370 -5.51 -5.73 3.22
C SER A 370 -6.02 -5.35 1.83
N LEU A 371 -7.33 -5.34 1.63
CA LEU A 371 -7.97 -4.70 0.49
C LEU A 371 -8.58 -3.37 0.92
N VAL A 372 -8.15 -2.27 0.29
CA VAL A 372 -8.70 -0.93 0.55
C VAL A 372 -9.55 -0.48 -0.63
N LEU A 373 -10.74 0.04 -0.38
CA LEU A 373 -11.68 0.50 -1.39
C LEU A 373 -11.93 1.99 -1.21
N PHE A 374 -11.69 2.80 -2.23
CA PHE A 374 -11.93 4.24 -2.21
C PHE A 374 -13.00 4.62 -3.22
N ASP A 375 -13.94 5.47 -2.81
CA ASP A 375 -14.90 6.11 -3.70
C ASP A 375 -14.60 7.62 -3.75
N GLU A 376 -14.30 8.12 -4.96
CA GLU A 376 -14.10 9.53 -5.30
C GLU A 376 -13.15 10.29 -4.34
N PRO A 377 -11.90 9.81 -4.13
CA PRO A 377 -10.95 10.44 -3.20
C PRO A 377 -10.54 11.87 -3.59
N GLU A 378 -10.76 12.28 -4.84
CA GLU A 378 -10.55 13.65 -5.32
C GLU A 378 -11.54 14.66 -4.74
N ALA A 379 -12.65 14.21 -4.14
CA ALA A 379 -13.67 15.08 -3.60
C ALA A 379 -13.06 16.01 -2.53
N HIS A 380 -12.96 17.31 -2.86
CA HIS A 380 -12.37 18.36 -2.03
C HIS A 380 -10.83 18.34 -1.86
N LEU A 381 -10.11 17.58 -2.69
CA LEU A 381 -8.64 17.61 -2.72
C LEU A 381 -8.13 18.36 -3.95
N HIS A 382 -7.16 19.26 -3.76
CA HIS A 382 -6.40 19.84 -4.87
C HIS A 382 -5.42 18.81 -5.44
N PRO A 383 -5.04 18.90 -6.73
CA PRO A 383 -4.25 17.86 -7.40
C PRO A 383 -2.93 17.48 -6.69
N PRO A 384 -2.11 18.43 -6.18
CA PRO A 384 -0.89 18.08 -5.44
C PRO A 384 -1.13 17.20 -4.22
N LEU A 385 -2.15 17.52 -3.42
CA LEU A 385 -2.50 16.75 -2.23
C LEU A 385 -3.05 15.37 -2.59
N LEU A 386 -3.84 15.27 -3.67
CA LEU A 386 -4.32 13.99 -4.17
C LEU A 386 -3.14 13.10 -4.60
N SER A 387 -2.19 13.61 -5.39
CA SER A 387 -0.99 12.88 -5.79
C SER A 387 -0.16 12.40 -4.59
N ALA A 388 0.12 13.30 -3.64
CA ALA A 388 0.84 12.97 -2.41
C ALA A 388 0.11 11.88 -1.60
N PHE A 389 -1.22 11.96 -1.53
CA PHE A 389 -2.05 10.95 -0.86
C PHE A 389 -1.98 9.59 -1.55
N ILE A 390 -2.13 9.52 -2.88
CA ILE A 390 -2.05 8.26 -3.63
C ILE A 390 -0.66 7.62 -3.48
N ARG A 391 0.41 8.43 -3.46
CA ARG A 391 1.77 7.94 -3.20
C ARG A 391 1.94 7.37 -1.79
N ALA A 392 1.48 8.10 -0.77
CA ALA A 392 1.50 7.63 0.61
C ALA A 392 0.70 6.32 0.79
N LEU A 393 -0.46 6.21 0.12
CA LEU A 393 -1.29 5.02 0.11
C LEU A 393 -0.58 3.82 -0.54
N SER A 394 0.03 4.01 -1.71
CA SER A 394 0.77 2.95 -2.41
C SER A 394 1.92 2.44 -1.55
N ASP A 395 2.69 3.34 -0.94
CA ASP A 395 3.77 2.96 -0.03
C ASP A 395 3.28 2.14 1.16
N LEU A 396 2.23 2.63 1.84
CA LEU A 396 1.63 1.97 3.00
C LEU A 396 1.17 0.54 2.68
N LEU A 397 0.54 0.34 1.51
CA LEU A 397 0.05 -0.95 1.06
C LEU A 397 1.17 -1.89 0.62
N THR A 398 2.20 -1.38 -0.05
CA THR A 398 3.39 -2.18 -0.42
C THR A 398 4.07 -2.76 0.81
N ASN A 399 4.17 -2.01 1.91
CA ASN A 399 4.76 -2.52 3.15
C ASN A 399 3.98 -3.70 3.76
N ARG A 400 2.70 -3.88 3.38
CA ARG A 400 1.79 -4.91 3.92
C ARG A 400 1.29 -5.89 2.85
N ASN A 401 1.86 -5.88 1.64
CA ASN A 401 1.38 -6.69 0.52
C ASN A 401 -0.13 -6.54 0.28
N GLY A 402 -0.68 -5.34 0.56
CA GLY A 402 -2.08 -5.00 0.36
C GLY A 402 -2.29 -4.29 -0.97
N MET A 403 -3.55 -4.00 -1.29
CA MET A 403 -3.91 -3.24 -2.49
C MET A 403 -5.08 -2.29 -2.26
N ALA A 404 -5.18 -1.30 -3.13
CA ALA A 404 -6.33 -0.41 -3.23
C ALA A 404 -7.08 -0.62 -4.55
N ILE A 405 -8.41 -0.46 -4.51
CA ILE A 405 -9.23 -0.22 -5.70
C ILE A 405 -9.93 1.13 -5.50
N ILE A 406 -9.68 2.05 -6.41
CA ILE A 406 -10.16 3.42 -6.36
C ILE A 406 -11.19 3.63 -7.47
N ALA A 407 -12.43 3.96 -7.13
CA ALA A 407 -13.36 4.54 -8.09
C ALA A 407 -13.15 6.06 -8.12
N THR A 408 -13.00 6.62 -9.31
CA THR A 408 -12.69 8.04 -9.49
C THR A 408 -13.23 8.52 -10.84
N HIS A 409 -13.40 9.83 -10.99
CA HIS A 409 -13.53 10.50 -12.28
C HIS A 409 -12.32 11.40 -12.57
N SER A 410 -11.36 11.51 -11.64
CA SER A 410 -10.20 12.37 -11.75
C SER A 410 -9.04 11.71 -12.53
N PRO A 411 -8.62 12.29 -13.66
CA PRO A 411 -7.43 11.82 -14.39
C PRO A 411 -6.13 12.00 -13.59
N VAL A 412 -6.11 12.86 -12.55
CA VAL A 412 -4.93 13.05 -11.69
C VAL A 412 -4.56 11.74 -10.99
N VAL A 413 -5.54 10.91 -10.60
CA VAL A 413 -5.27 9.59 -10.00
C VAL A 413 -4.57 8.66 -11.00
N LEU A 414 -4.87 8.78 -12.29
CA LEU A 414 -4.27 7.96 -13.35
C LEU A 414 -2.78 8.28 -13.55
N GLN A 415 -2.36 9.52 -13.32
CA GLN A 415 -0.94 9.90 -13.37
C GLN A 415 -0.10 9.11 -12.36
N GLU A 416 -0.73 8.54 -11.33
CA GLU A 416 -0.04 7.85 -10.27
C GLU A 416 0.04 6.32 -10.44
N VAL A 417 -0.59 5.75 -11.47
CA VAL A 417 -0.67 4.29 -11.67
C VAL A 417 -0.33 3.90 -13.10
N PRO A 418 0.22 2.68 -13.34
CA PRO A 418 0.41 2.18 -14.70
C PRO A 418 -0.92 1.79 -15.35
N LYS A 419 -1.00 1.84 -16.68
CA LYS A 419 -2.24 1.55 -17.45
C LYS A 419 -2.79 0.14 -17.20
N SER A 420 -1.92 -0.81 -16.86
CA SER A 420 -2.28 -2.18 -16.49
C SER A 420 -3.14 -2.26 -15.22
N CYS A 421 -3.16 -1.20 -14.41
CA CYS A 421 -3.94 -1.07 -13.19
C CYS A 421 -5.22 -0.25 -13.37
N VAL A 422 -5.50 0.27 -14.58
CA VAL A 422 -6.65 1.15 -14.85
C VAL A 422 -7.73 0.41 -15.64
N TRP A 423 -8.98 0.45 -15.18
CA TRP A 423 -10.15 0.01 -15.94
C TRP A 423 -11.02 1.21 -16.27
N LYS A 424 -11.26 1.46 -17.56
CA LYS A 424 -12.24 2.41 -18.04
C LYS A 424 -13.60 1.72 -18.10
N LEU A 425 -14.59 2.28 -17.42
CA LEU A 425 -15.97 1.81 -17.39
C LEU A 425 -16.86 2.74 -18.21
N GLN A 426 -17.61 2.16 -19.14
CA GLN A 426 -18.57 2.87 -19.97
C GLN A 426 -19.94 2.21 -19.83
N ARG A 427 -21.00 2.99 -19.95
CA ARG A 427 -22.37 2.50 -19.87
C ARG A 427 -23.12 2.81 -21.16
N ALA A 428 -23.68 1.77 -21.78
CA ALA A 428 -24.55 1.85 -22.93
C ALA A 428 -25.89 1.21 -22.57
N GLY A 429 -26.89 2.02 -22.20
CA GLY A 429 -28.14 1.53 -21.64
C GLY A 429 -27.92 0.80 -20.31
N ASP A 430 -28.31 -0.46 -20.22
CA ASP A 430 -28.13 -1.31 -19.05
C ASP A 430 -26.82 -2.13 -19.05
N LEU A 431 -26.08 -2.08 -20.16
CA LEU A 431 -24.80 -2.73 -20.28
C LEU A 431 -23.67 -1.82 -19.79
N VAL A 432 -22.83 -2.35 -18.91
CA VAL A 432 -21.57 -1.71 -18.52
C VAL A 432 -20.43 -2.45 -19.22
N THR A 433 -19.73 -1.76 -20.12
CA THR A 433 -18.54 -2.27 -20.80
C THR A 433 -17.29 -1.84 -20.05
N ARG A 434 -16.18 -2.53 -20.34
CA ARG A 434 -14.87 -2.27 -19.73
C ARG A 434 -13.77 -2.30 -20.78
N GLU A 435 -12.78 -1.45 -20.61
CA GLU A 435 -11.57 -1.45 -21.42
C GLU A 435 -10.37 -0.94 -20.61
N ARG A 436 -9.15 -1.23 -21.08
CA ARG A 436 -7.93 -0.62 -20.53
C ARG A 436 -7.62 0.66 -21.31
N PRO A 437 -6.92 1.64 -20.74
CA PRO A 437 -6.39 2.77 -21.50
C PRO A 437 -5.49 2.30 -22.65
N SER A 438 -5.56 2.99 -23.78
CA SER A 438 -4.73 2.71 -24.96
C SER A 438 -3.27 3.15 -24.74
N ILE A 439 -3.10 4.28 -24.04
CA ILE A 439 -1.81 4.89 -23.68
C ILE A 439 -1.34 4.50 -22.28
N GLU A 440 -0.07 4.75 -21.98
CA GLU A 440 0.44 4.68 -20.61
C GLU A 440 -0.12 5.83 -19.78
N THR A 441 -0.44 5.56 -18.51
CA THR A 441 -1.08 6.54 -17.63
C THR A 441 -0.12 7.15 -16.62
N PHE A 442 0.87 6.38 -16.15
CA PHE A 442 1.81 6.87 -15.15
C PHE A 442 2.64 8.04 -15.68
N GLY A 443 2.56 9.20 -15.02
CA GLY A 443 3.29 10.42 -15.38
C GLY A 443 2.79 11.13 -16.64
N GLU A 444 1.69 10.71 -17.25
CA GLU A 444 1.14 11.32 -18.46
C GLU A 444 0.47 12.68 -18.18
N ASN A 445 0.31 13.52 -19.20
CA ASN A 445 -0.38 14.79 -19.12
C ASN A 445 -1.88 14.61 -18.82
N VAL A 446 -2.40 15.41 -17.86
CA VAL A 446 -3.81 15.37 -17.45
C VAL A 446 -4.77 15.61 -18.62
N GLY A 447 -4.43 16.49 -19.57
CA GLY A 447 -5.26 16.76 -20.75
C GLY A 447 -5.37 15.55 -21.68
N ILE A 448 -4.24 14.87 -21.96
CA ILE A 448 -4.22 13.63 -22.75
C ILE A 448 -5.01 12.52 -22.04
N LEU A 449 -4.84 12.39 -20.73
CA LEU A 449 -5.63 11.44 -19.93
C LEU A 449 -7.12 11.79 -19.95
N THR A 450 -7.47 13.07 -19.90
CA THR A 450 -8.86 13.52 -19.98
C THR A 450 -9.48 13.11 -21.32
N ASP A 451 -8.75 13.28 -22.42
CA ASP A 451 -9.20 12.86 -23.76
C ASP A 451 -9.31 11.33 -23.89
N GLU A 452 -8.33 10.57 -23.40
CA GLU A 452 -8.35 9.09 -23.41
C GLU A 452 -9.54 8.49 -22.64
N ILE A 453 -10.00 9.18 -21.59
CA ILE A 453 -11.11 8.72 -20.74
C ILE A 453 -12.46 9.29 -21.21
N PHE A 454 -12.49 10.56 -21.64
CA PHE A 454 -13.72 11.33 -21.87
C PHE A 454 -13.84 11.94 -23.27
N GLY A 455 -12.93 11.69 -24.20
CA GLY A 455 -12.80 12.41 -25.47
C GLY A 455 -14.08 12.55 -26.30
N LEU A 456 -14.99 11.56 -26.23
CA LEU A 456 -16.29 11.62 -26.90
C LEU A 456 -17.29 12.64 -26.28
N GLU A 457 -17.12 13.05 -25.02
CA GLU A 457 -17.97 14.04 -24.33
C GLU A 457 -17.41 15.45 -24.42
N VAL A 458 -16.09 15.55 -24.34
CA VAL A 458 -15.37 16.82 -24.41
C VAL A 458 -15.69 17.49 -25.75
N THR A 459 -15.83 16.73 -26.83
CA THR A 459 -16.25 17.26 -28.15
C THR A 459 -17.70 17.74 -28.22
N ALA A 460 -18.58 17.36 -27.29
CA ALA A 460 -20.02 17.64 -27.35
C ALA A 460 -20.51 18.75 -26.40
N THR A 461 -19.63 19.29 -25.54
CA THR A 461 -20.03 20.22 -24.47
C THR A 461 -19.04 21.38 -24.26
N GLY A 462 -19.48 22.44 -23.56
CA GLY A 462 -18.61 23.56 -23.17
C GLY A 462 -18.02 24.35 -24.34
N PHE A 463 -16.74 24.74 -24.21
CA PHE A 463 -16.05 25.55 -25.23
C PHE A 463 -15.80 24.78 -26.53
N HIS A 464 -15.73 23.44 -26.52
CA HIS A 464 -15.57 22.65 -27.75
C HIS A 464 -16.76 22.80 -28.69
N LYS A 465 -17.98 22.84 -28.16
CA LYS A 465 -19.18 23.12 -28.95
C LYS A 465 -19.12 24.52 -29.54
N LEU A 466 -18.75 25.52 -28.73
CA LEU A 466 -18.55 26.90 -29.20
C LEU A 466 -17.51 26.96 -30.32
N LEU A 467 -16.38 26.26 -30.19
CA LEU A 467 -15.34 26.18 -31.22
C LEU A 467 -15.82 25.45 -32.48
N ALA A 468 -16.64 24.40 -32.33
CA ALA A 468 -17.22 23.68 -33.46
C ALA A 468 -18.25 24.55 -34.22
N ASP A 469 -19.10 25.29 -33.50
CA ASP A 469 -20.06 26.24 -34.07
C ASP A 469 -19.30 27.37 -34.79
N LEU A 470 -18.27 27.96 -34.15
CA LEU A 470 -17.40 28.98 -34.76
C LEU A 470 -16.65 28.47 -36.00
N ALA A 471 -16.15 27.24 -35.97
CA ALA A 471 -15.51 26.61 -37.13
C ALA A 471 -16.52 26.28 -38.25
N GLY A 472 -17.82 26.18 -37.93
CA GLY A 472 -18.90 26.10 -38.90
C GLY A 472 -19.21 27.45 -39.56
N ASP A 473 -19.23 28.51 -38.75
CA ASP A 473 -19.70 29.84 -39.16
C ASP A 473 -18.60 30.77 -39.72
N SER A 474 -17.32 30.44 -39.55
CA SER A 474 -16.19 31.28 -39.99
C SER A 474 -15.45 30.66 -41.19
N ASP A 475 -14.95 31.48 -42.11
CA ASP A 475 -14.21 30.99 -43.29
C ASP A 475 -12.71 30.81 -43.07
N SER A 476 -12.17 31.49 -42.06
CA SER A 476 -10.75 31.45 -41.73
C SER A 476 -10.50 31.33 -40.22
N TYR A 477 -9.27 30.92 -39.88
CA TYR A 477 -8.83 30.84 -38.50
C TYR A 477 -8.77 32.22 -37.84
N GLU A 478 -8.34 33.24 -38.59
CA GLU A 478 -8.27 34.63 -38.13
C GLU A 478 -9.66 35.18 -37.80
N GLU A 479 -10.65 34.94 -38.66
CA GLU A 479 -12.04 35.38 -38.43
C GLU A 479 -12.66 34.73 -37.19
N ALA A 480 -12.51 33.40 -37.04
CA ALA A 480 -13.01 32.68 -35.87
C ALA A 480 -12.37 33.18 -34.55
N LEU A 481 -11.09 33.56 -34.60
CA LEU A 481 -10.38 34.15 -33.45
C LEU A 481 -10.84 35.57 -33.13
N GLU A 482 -11.15 36.37 -34.15
CA GLU A 482 -11.63 37.74 -33.99
C GLU A 482 -13.02 37.77 -33.34
N GLN A 483 -13.90 36.83 -33.69
CA GLN A 483 -15.20 36.64 -33.03
C GLN A 483 -15.07 36.36 -31.52
N LEU A 484 -13.97 35.71 -31.11
CA LEU A 484 -13.63 35.49 -29.69
C LEU A 484 -12.83 36.64 -29.06
N GLY A 485 -12.57 37.73 -29.79
CA GLY A 485 -11.76 38.86 -29.35
C GLY A 485 -10.34 38.45 -28.94
N SER A 486 -9.76 37.43 -29.61
CA SER A 486 -8.47 36.81 -29.27
C SER A 486 -8.36 36.16 -27.88
N ARG A 487 -9.50 35.92 -27.19
CA ARG A 487 -9.56 35.33 -25.84
C ARG A 487 -9.58 33.81 -25.85
N LEU A 488 -8.76 33.20 -26.70
CA LEU A 488 -8.65 31.73 -26.83
C LEU A 488 -7.25 31.26 -26.41
N GLY A 489 -7.20 30.34 -25.44
CA GLY A 489 -5.96 29.72 -24.97
C GLY A 489 -5.30 28.79 -26.00
N THR A 490 -4.06 28.38 -25.75
CA THR A 490 -3.24 27.60 -26.71
C THR A 490 -3.88 26.30 -27.17
N GLU A 491 -4.50 25.56 -26.24
CA GLU A 491 -5.20 24.31 -26.54
C GLU A 491 -6.43 24.56 -27.42
N GLY A 492 -7.29 25.51 -27.03
CA GLY A 492 -8.45 25.91 -27.84
C GLY A 492 -8.05 26.40 -29.24
N ARG A 493 -6.92 27.10 -29.37
CA ARG A 493 -6.37 27.51 -30.67
C ARG A 493 -5.95 26.31 -31.53
N ALA A 494 -5.33 25.29 -30.92
CA ALA A 494 -4.95 24.07 -31.63
C ALA A 494 -6.19 23.30 -32.09
N ILE A 495 -7.21 23.16 -31.23
CA ILE A 495 -8.48 22.52 -31.55
C ILE A 495 -9.19 23.24 -32.69
N LEU A 496 -9.32 24.57 -32.62
CA LEU A 496 -9.98 25.38 -33.65
C LEU A 496 -9.27 25.25 -35.02
N ARG A 497 -7.93 25.27 -35.03
CA ARG A 497 -7.15 25.03 -36.26
C ARG A 497 -7.40 23.64 -36.83
N ALA A 498 -7.43 22.61 -35.98
CA ALA A 498 -7.69 21.24 -36.42
C ALA A 498 -9.10 21.10 -37.02
N MET A 499 -10.12 21.72 -36.41
CA MET A 499 -11.51 21.71 -36.90
C MET A 499 -11.64 22.40 -38.28
N LEU A 500 -11.05 23.59 -38.45
CA LEU A 500 -11.06 24.32 -39.72
C LEU A 500 -10.29 23.56 -40.82
N ASN A 501 -9.14 22.98 -40.51
CA ASN A 501 -8.37 22.18 -41.47
C ASN A 501 -9.11 20.90 -41.88
N ALA A 502 -9.80 20.24 -40.95
CA ALA A 502 -10.62 19.06 -41.26
C ALA A 502 -11.82 19.41 -42.15
N ARG A 503 -12.34 20.65 -42.09
CA ARG A 503 -13.37 21.17 -43.00
C ARG A 503 -12.82 21.35 -44.42
N SER A 504 -11.65 21.98 -44.54
CA SER A 504 -10.98 22.26 -45.83
C SER A 504 -10.53 20.98 -46.56
N GLY A 505 -10.34 19.87 -45.84
CA GLY A 505 -9.93 18.57 -46.38
C GLY A 505 -11.07 17.63 -46.80
N ARG A 506 -12.35 17.98 -46.61
CA ARG A 506 -13.48 17.18 -47.12
C ARG A 506 -13.74 17.54 -48.58
N PRO A 507 -13.55 16.62 -49.56
CA PRO A 507 -13.94 16.89 -50.93
C PRO A 507 -15.45 17.12 -50.99
N ASN A 508 -15.83 18.17 -51.71
CA ASN A 508 -17.19 18.62 -51.93
C ASN A 508 -17.99 17.49 -52.62
N VAL A 509 -18.69 16.63 -51.85
CA VAL A 509 -19.71 15.74 -52.42
C VAL A 509 -20.96 16.59 -52.60
N ALA A 510 -21.06 17.17 -53.80
CA ALA A 510 -22.18 17.99 -54.22
C ALA A 510 -23.53 17.31 -53.97
N ARG A 511 -24.48 18.10 -53.46
CA ARG A 511 -25.86 18.05 -53.89
C ARG A 511 -26.31 19.46 -54.23
#